data_AF-A0A090X8Q3-F1
#
_entry.id   AF-A0A090X8Q3-F1
#
_cell.length_a   1.000
_cell.length_b   1.000
_cell.length_c   1.000
_cell.angle_alpha   90.00
_cell.angle_beta   90.00
_cell.angle_gamma   90.00
#
_symmetry.space_group_name_H-M   'P 1'
#
loop_
_entity.id
_entity.type
_entity.pdbx_description
1 polymer ?
#
loop_
_entity_poly.entity_id
_entity_poly.type
_entity_poly.pdbx_seq_one_letter_code
_entity_poly.pdbx_strand_id
1 'polypeptide(L)'
;EMQAFYAAEGSSAFPEGLPEALLRRGRFYAGCHTDKCWYRVLVHQVQEPLMASVYFVDYGDYSMMRPSELQPLWRRFRELPVQAVPASLDRVAPVQSDWSPVDCLNFRNLVQERQFVARIVAKLPDDRTGVQGAHRLVVRLVDTSTDRDVQLDELLVQRNIARIVQS
;
A
#
# COMPACT_ATOMS: atom_id res chain seq x y z
N GLU A 1 12.85 7.53 13.85
CA GLU A 1 12.55 8.93 14.22
C GLU A 1 11.07 9.15 14.56
N MET A 2 10.15 8.97 13.61
CA MET A 2 8.70 9.16 13.82
C MET A 2 8.15 8.43 15.06
N GLN A 3 8.58 7.18 15.27
CA GLN A 3 8.23 6.39 16.45
C GLN A 3 8.56 7.11 17.77
N ALA A 4 9.81 7.52 17.92
CA ALA A 4 10.28 8.19 19.13
C ALA A 4 9.57 9.53 19.36
N PHE A 5 9.29 10.27 18.29
CA PHE A 5 8.60 11.55 18.38
C PHE A 5 7.17 11.40 18.93
N TYR A 6 6.35 10.51 18.35
CA TYR A 6 4.96 10.33 18.81
C TYR A 6 4.84 9.59 20.14
N ALA A 7 5.87 8.82 20.54
CA ALA A 7 5.95 8.23 21.87
C ALA A 7 6.26 9.27 22.98
N ALA A 8 6.96 10.36 22.66
CA ALA A 8 7.41 11.35 23.64
C ALA A 8 6.53 12.61 23.67
N GLU A 9 6.33 13.27 22.54
CA GLU A 9 5.74 14.62 22.48
C GLU A 9 4.72 14.81 21.36
N GLY A 10 4.74 13.97 20.33
CA GLY A 10 3.97 14.16 19.11
C GLY A 10 2.45 14.08 19.29
N SER A 11 2.00 13.48 20.39
CA SER A 11 0.58 13.37 20.77
C SER A 11 0.15 14.37 21.85
N SER A 12 1.06 15.24 22.32
CA SER A 12 0.79 16.17 23.44
C SER A 12 -0.36 17.15 23.18
N ALA A 13 -0.54 17.58 21.94
CA ALA A 13 -1.62 18.47 21.55
C ALA A 13 -3.00 17.78 21.59
N PHE A 14 -3.03 16.46 21.40
CA PHE A 14 -4.26 15.66 21.32
C PHE A 14 -4.04 14.31 22.03
N PRO A 15 -3.97 14.29 23.36
CA PRO A 15 -3.61 13.07 24.11
C PRO A 15 -4.63 11.94 23.95
N GLU A 16 -5.89 12.27 23.65
CA GLU A 16 -6.98 11.33 23.38
C GLU A 16 -7.13 10.96 21.89
N GLY A 17 -6.25 11.51 21.04
CA GLY A 17 -6.25 11.36 19.59
C GLY A 17 -6.92 12.51 18.82
N LEU A 18 -6.91 12.40 17.50
CA LEU A 18 -7.32 13.48 16.60
C LEU A 18 -8.80 13.87 16.81
N PRO A 19 -9.11 15.16 17.01
CA PRO A 19 -10.49 15.64 17.04
C PRO A 19 -11.23 15.32 15.74
N GLU A 20 -12.47 14.86 15.86
CA GLU A 20 -13.31 14.44 14.73
C GLU A 20 -13.42 15.51 13.63
N ALA A 21 -13.57 16.77 14.03
CA ALA A 21 -13.67 17.93 13.13
C ALA A 21 -12.41 18.16 12.26
N LEU A 22 -11.26 17.59 12.66
CA LEU A 22 -10.01 17.69 11.93
C LEU A 22 -9.75 16.49 11.01
N LEU A 23 -10.54 15.42 11.11
CA LEU A 23 -10.43 14.25 10.25
C LEU A 23 -11.02 14.54 8.87
N ARG A 24 -10.20 14.45 7.81
CA ARG A 24 -10.61 14.81 6.46
C ARG A 24 -10.07 13.81 5.44
N ARG A 25 -10.94 13.39 4.52
CA ARG A 25 -10.57 12.61 3.33
C ARG A 25 -9.49 13.34 2.52
N GLY A 26 -8.53 12.58 1.98
CA GLY A 26 -7.43 13.07 1.16
C GLY A 26 -6.31 13.77 1.95
N ARG A 27 -6.35 13.75 3.29
CA ARG A 27 -5.29 14.33 4.13
C ARG A 27 -4.40 13.26 4.74
N PHE A 28 -3.16 13.64 4.99
CA PHE A 28 -2.16 12.79 5.63
C PHE A 28 -2.14 12.99 7.14
N TYR A 29 -2.00 11.90 7.87
CA TYR A 29 -1.93 11.81 9.32
C TYR A 29 -0.83 10.83 9.74
N ALA A 30 -0.51 10.84 11.02
CA ALA A 30 0.20 9.75 11.67
C ALA A 30 -0.83 8.79 12.26
N GLY A 31 -0.73 7.50 11.95
CA GLY A 31 -1.60 6.47 12.51
C GLY A 31 -0.82 5.53 13.41
N CYS A 32 -1.33 5.28 14.62
CA CYS A 32 -0.82 4.29 15.55
C CYS A 32 -1.52 2.96 15.27
N HIS A 33 -0.78 2.00 14.73
CA HIS A 33 -1.32 0.69 14.39
C HIS A 33 -1.35 -0.25 15.60
N THR A 34 -1.93 -1.44 15.45
CA THR A 34 -2.13 -2.41 16.53
C THR A 34 -0.80 -2.93 17.11
N ASP A 35 0.27 -2.90 16.32
CA ASP A 35 1.65 -3.20 16.71
C ASP A 35 2.32 -2.09 17.56
N LYS A 36 1.59 -0.99 17.84
CA LYS A 36 2.06 0.19 18.59
C LYS A 36 3.12 1.02 17.86
N CYS A 37 3.25 0.82 16.55
CA CYS A 37 4.08 1.66 15.69
C CYS A 37 3.24 2.74 14.99
N TRP A 38 3.90 3.85 14.71
CA TRP A 38 3.39 5.04 14.05
C TRP A 38 3.76 5.04 12.57
N TYR A 39 2.76 5.24 11.72
CA TYR A 39 2.90 5.18 10.28
C TYR A 39 2.36 6.43 9.61
N ARG A 40 2.88 6.77 8.43
CA ARG A 40 2.28 7.79 7.58
C ARG A 40 1.08 7.20 6.89
N VAL A 41 -0.07 7.82 7.09
CA VAL A 41 -1.33 7.34 6.51
C VAL A 41 -2.04 8.46 5.77
N LEU A 42 -2.76 8.12 4.72
CA LEU A 42 -3.71 9.00 4.04
C LEU A 42 -5.13 8.53 4.35
N VAL A 43 -6.01 9.43 4.77
CA VAL A 43 -7.43 9.10 4.97
C VAL A 43 -8.10 8.97 3.61
N HIS A 44 -8.40 7.75 3.21
CA HIS A 44 -9.02 7.43 1.94
C HIS A 44 -10.53 7.70 1.96
N GLN A 45 -11.20 7.32 3.06
CA GLN A 45 -12.62 7.58 3.32
C GLN A 45 -12.88 7.77 4.82
N VAL A 46 -13.96 8.47 5.15
CA VAL A 46 -14.49 8.60 6.51
C VAL A 46 -15.90 7.99 6.49
N GLN A 47 -16.18 7.10 7.44
CA GLN A 47 -17.41 6.32 7.56
C GLN A 47 -18.07 6.57 8.91
N GLU A 48 -19.39 6.36 8.98
CA GLU A 48 -20.17 6.41 10.23
C GLU A 48 -20.36 4.99 10.82
N PRO A 49 -20.34 4.79 12.15
CA PRO A 49 -19.88 5.72 13.19
C PRO A 49 -18.36 5.97 13.04
N LEU A 50 -17.91 7.20 13.34
CA LEU A 50 -16.65 7.78 12.92
C LEU A 50 -15.42 6.83 12.89
N MET A 51 -15.21 6.23 11.72
CA MET A 51 -14.03 5.43 11.40
C MET A 51 -13.44 5.91 10.07
N ALA A 52 -12.12 5.95 9.98
CA ALA A 52 -11.42 6.27 8.74
C ALA A 52 -10.90 4.99 8.10
N SER A 53 -11.21 4.78 6.82
CA SER A 53 -10.38 3.91 5.98
C SER A 53 -9.12 4.70 5.64
N VAL A 54 -7.97 4.18 6.05
CA VAL A 54 -6.67 4.80 5.81
C VAL A 54 -5.80 3.94 4.91
N TYR A 55 -4.98 4.59 4.09
CA TYR A 55 -3.97 3.97 3.24
C TYR A 55 -2.59 4.23 3.84
N PHE A 56 -1.84 3.17 4.14
CA PHE A 56 -0.47 3.26 4.63
C PHE A 56 0.46 3.56 3.47
N VAL A 57 0.82 4.84 3.31
CA VAL A 57 1.43 5.33 2.07
C VAL A 57 2.85 4.81 1.82
N ASP A 58 3.45 4.15 2.81
CA ASP A 58 4.78 3.56 2.71
C ASP A 58 4.77 2.03 2.57
N TYR A 59 3.61 1.39 2.77
CA TYR A 59 3.47 -0.07 2.80
C TYR A 59 2.47 -0.59 1.77
N GLY A 60 1.44 0.20 1.45
CA GLY A 60 0.51 -0.05 0.36
C GLY A 60 -0.75 -0.81 0.76
N ASP A 61 -0.98 -1.04 2.05
CA ASP A 61 -2.18 -1.66 2.59
C ASP A 61 -3.18 -0.63 3.16
N TYR A 62 -4.41 -1.09 3.37
CA TYR A 62 -5.49 -0.30 3.95
C TYR A 62 -5.86 -0.88 5.31
N SER A 63 -6.25 0.01 6.23
CA SER A 63 -6.84 -0.40 7.50
C SER A 63 -7.95 0.57 7.92
N MET A 64 -8.73 0.15 8.90
CA MET A 64 -9.73 0.99 9.55
C MET A 64 -9.15 1.54 10.84
N MET A 65 -9.18 2.86 11.01
CA MET A 65 -8.68 3.54 12.20
C MET A 65 -9.74 4.46 12.81
N ARG A 66 -9.75 4.53 14.13
CA ARG A 66 -10.50 5.52 14.90
C ARG A 66 -9.71 6.82 14.98
N PRO A 67 -10.37 7.97 15.22
CA PRO A 67 -9.67 9.23 15.48
C PRO A 67 -8.69 9.13 16.66
N SER A 68 -9.02 8.31 17.68
CA SER A 68 -8.14 8.02 18.82
C SER A 68 -6.79 7.39 18.44
N GLU A 69 -6.71 6.79 17.25
CA GLU A 69 -5.49 6.15 16.71
C GLU A 69 -4.73 7.07 15.75
N LEU A 70 -5.24 8.28 15.51
CA LEU A 70 -4.70 9.23 14.55
C LEU A 70 -4.13 10.46 15.26
N GLN A 71 -3.10 11.04 14.65
CA GLN A 71 -2.49 12.31 15.04
C GLN A 71 -2.16 13.15 13.79
N PRO A 72 -2.04 14.48 13.91
CA PRO A 72 -1.54 15.31 12.82
C PRO A 72 -0.16 14.83 12.36
N LEU A 73 0.05 14.67 11.05
CA LEU A 73 1.38 14.36 10.53
C LEU A 73 2.25 15.62 10.54
N TRP A 74 3.28 15.66 11.37
CA TRP A 74 4.15 16.84 11.46
C TRP A 74 4.98 17.06 10.20
N ARG A 75 5.28 18.33 9.88
CA ARG A 75 5.94 18.74 8.63
C ARG A 75 7.24 17.98 8.34
N ARG A 76 8.06 17.72 9.37
CA ARG A 76 9.32 16.98 9.25
C ARG A 76 9.14 15.56 8.67
N PHE A 77 7.98 14.92 8.88
CA PHE A 77 7.68 13.58 8.35
C PHE A 77 7.02 13.60 6.97
N ARG A 78 6.87 14.79 6.34
CA ARG A 78 6.30 14.96 5.00
C ARG A 78 7.34 15.14 3.90
N GLU A 79 8.62 15.19 4.26
CA GLU A 79 9.72 15.44 3.31
C GLU A 79 10.00 14.24 2.42
N LEU A 80 9.92 13.03 2.98
CA LEU A 80 10.09 11.79 2.22
C LEU A 80 8.89 11.58 1.29
N PRO A 81 9.05 11.28 0.00
CA PRO A 81 7.96 10.86 -0.86
C PRO A 81 7.25 9.60 -0.32
N VAL A 82 6.00 9.36 -0.74
CA VAL A 82 5.33 8.08 -0.45
C VAL A 82 6.16 6.92 -1.01
N GLN A 83 6.37 5.85 -0.22
CA GLN A 83 7.26 4.76 -0.62
C GLN A 83 6.52 3.60 -1.32
N ALA A 84 5.24 3.38 -1.03
CA ALA A 84 4.46 2.37 -1.71
C ALA A 84 4.04 2.86 -3.11
N VAL A 85 4.46 2.12 -4.14
CA VAL A 85 4.10 2.41 -5.53
C VAL A 85 3.08 1.37 -6.01
N PRO A 86 1.84 1.78 -6.34
CA PRO A 86 0.88 0.86 -6.93
C PRO A 86 1.42 0.23 -8.22
N ALA A 87 1.23 -1.07 -8.38
CA ALA A 87 1.70 -1.79 -9.56
C ALA A 87 0.69 -2.83 -10.06
N SER A 88 0.88 -3.28 -11.30
CA SER A 88 0.21 -4.44 -11.88
C SER A 88 1.16 -5.17 -12.81
N LEU A 89 0.99 -6.48 -12.95
CA LEU A 89 1.74 -7.26 -13.91
C LEU A 89 1.25 -7.00 -15.35
N ASP A 90 2.21 -6.83 -16.26
CA ASP A 90 1.96 -6.76 -17.70
C ASP A 90 1.40 -8.09 -18.22
N ARG A 91 0.36 -8.04 -19.05
CA ARG A 91 -0.21 -9.20 -19.79
C ARG A 91 -0.67 -10.40 -18.95
N VAL A 92 -0.90 -10.22 -17.65
CA VAL A 92 -1.38 -11.27 -16.75
C VAL A 92 -2.86 -11.08 -16.47
N ALA A 93 -3.66 -12.14 -16.62
CA ALA A 93 -5.10 -12.15 -16.33
C ALA A 93 -5.48 -13.40 -15.54
N PRO A 94 -6.60 -13.38 -14.77
CA PRO A 94 -7.09 -14.57 -14.09
C PRO A 94 -7.44 -15.67 -15.09
N VAL A 95 -7.25 -16.93 -14.67
CA VAL A 95 -7.63 -18.11 -15.47
C VAL A 95 -9.15 -18.16 -15.66
N GLN A 96 -9.90 -17.80 -14.63
CA GLN A 96 -11.36 -17.70 -14.64
C GLN A 96 -11.81 -16.26 -14.91
N SER A 97 -13.02 -15.90 -14.48
CA SER A 97 -13.57 -14.54 -14.67
C SER A 97 -12.91 -13.50 -13.77
N ASP A 98 -12.41 -13.88 -12.60
CA ASP A 98 -11.75 -12.98 -11.63
C ASP A 98 -10.66 -13.74 -10.84
N TRP A 99 -9.83 -12.99 -10.11
CA TRP A 99 -8.83 -13.54 -9.19
C TRP A 99 -9.51 -14.17 -7.97
N SER A 100 -9.40 -15.49 -7.82
CA SER A 100 -9.92 -16.14 -6.64
C SER A 100 -9.07 -15.80 -5.40
N PRO A 101 -9.62 -15.90 -4.17
CA PRO A 101 -8.82 -15.75 -2.96
C PRO A 101 -7.62 -16.69 -2.88
N VAL A 102 -7.74 -17.90 -3.46
CA VAL A 102 -6.66 -18.89 -3.54
C VAL A 102 -5.55 -18.41 -4.48
N ASP A 103 -5.90 -17.82 -5.63
CA ASP A 103 -4.93 -17.24 -6.57
C ASP A 103 -4.18 -16.07 -5.95
N CYS A 104 -4.89 -15.18 -5.25
CA CYS A 104 -4.30 -14.07 -4.50
C CYS A 104 -3.32 -14.55 -3.42
N LEU A 105 -3.68 -15.61 -2.68
CA LEU A 105 -2.79 -16.21 -1.67
C LEU A 105 -1.56 -16.85 -2.31
N ASN A 106 -1.74 -17.60 -3.40
CA ASN A 106 -0.64 -18.24 -4.12
C ASN A 106 0.32 -17.19 -4.71
N PHE A 107 -0.22 -16.12 -5.30
CA PHE A 107 0.57 -14.99 -5.75
C PHE A 107 1.36 -14.36 -4.60
N ARG A 108 0.71 -14.08 -3.46
CA ARG A 108 1.38 -13.53 -2.27
C ARG A 108 2.55 -14.40 -1.83
N ASN A 109 2.36 -15.72 -1.73
CA ASN A 109 3.41 -16.66 -1.30
C ASN A 109 4.62 -16.70 -2.27
N LEU A 110 4.41 -16.31 -3.53
CA LEU A 110 5.47 -16.22 -4.54
C LEU A 110 6.26 -14.91 -4.44
N VAL A 111 5.65 -13.81 -3.98
CA VAL A 111 6.24 -12.47 -4.06
C VAL A 111 6.60 -11.84 -2.71
N GLN A 112 5.94 -12.25 -1.64
CA GLN A 112 6.15 -11.67 -0.30
C GLN A 112 7.59 -11.91 0.17
N GLU A 113 8.20 -10.86 0.75
CA GLU A 113 9.55 -10.90 1.33
C GLU A 113 10.64 -11.32 0.32
N ARG A 114 10.40 -11.07 -0.98
CA ARG A 114 11.35 -11.33 -2.04
C ARG A 114 11.71 -10.08 -2.81
N GLN A 115 12.90 -10.09 -3.38
CA GLN A 115 13.40 -9.02 -4.23
C GLN A 115 13.28 -9.44 -5.69
N PHE A 116 12.77 -8.54 -6.52
CA PHE A 116 12.62 -8.74 -7.96
C PHE A 116 13.26 -7.58 -8.71
N VAL A 117 13.78 -7.86 -9.89
CA VAL A 117 14.06 -6.84 -10.89
C VAL A 117 12.75 -6.52 -11.62
N ALA A 118 12.34 -5.25 -11.59
CA ALA A 118 11.14 -4.80 -12.27
C ALA A 118 11.47 -4.09 -13.57
N ARG A 119 10.93 -4.56 -14.70
CA ARG A 119 10.93 -3.83 -15.96
C ARG A 119 9.63 -3.05 -16.11
N ILE A 120 9.72 -1.72 -16.14
CA ILE A 120 8.57 -0.84 -16.32
C ILE A 120 8.13 -0.87 -17.78
N VAL A 121 6.87 -1.23 -18.02
CA VAL A 121 6.23 -1.28 -19.33
C VAL A 121 5.44 0.00 -19.59
N ALA A 122 4.70 0.47 -18.59
CA ALA A 122 3.93 1.71 -18.68
C ALA A 122 3.78 2.37 -17.30
N LYS A 123 3.45 3.65 -17.31
CA LYS A 123 3.08 4.44 -16.13
C LYS A 123 1.70 5.04 -16.38
N LEU A 124 0.72 4.64 -15.60
CA LEU A 124 -0.68 5.05 -15.74
C LEU A 124 -1.08 5.90 -14.53
N PRO A 125 -2.00 6.86 -14.67
CA PRO A 125 -2.58 7.55 -13.50
C PRO A 125 -3.19 6.54 -12.51
N ASP A 126 -3.08 6.80 -11.21
CA ASP A 126 -3.75 6.04 -10.16
C ASP A 126 -4.62 6.97 -9.29
N ASP A 127 -5.92 6.73 -9.31
CA ASP A 127 -6.93 7.41 -8.50
C ASP A 127 -7.40 6.56 -7.31
N ARG A 128 -7.03 5.28 -7.27
CA ARG A 128 -7.48 4.28 -6.29
C ARG A 128 -6.93 4.52 -4.90
N THR A 129 -5.67 4.95 -4.79
CA THR A 129 -5.05 5.25 -3.48
C THR A 129 -5.56 6.54 -2.86
N GLY A 130 -6.06 7.49 -3.66
CA GLY A 130 -6.40 8.85 -3.22
C GLY A 130 -5.18 9.75 -3.00
N VAL A 131 -3.97 9.27 -3.27
CA VAL A 131 -2.75 10.10 -3.28
C VAL A 131 -2.76 10.95 -4.56
N GLN A 132 -2.80 12.27 -4.41
CA GLN A 132 -2.88 13.18 -5.55
C GLN A 132 -1.66 13.05 -6.46
N GLY A 133 -1.89 12.82 -7.75
CA GLY A 133 -0.83 12.66 -8.74
C GLY A 133 -0.11 11.30 -8.66
N ALA A 134 -0.65 10.33 -7.93
CA ALA A 134 -0.13 8.98 -7.92
C ALA A 134 -0.24 8.32 -9.29
N HIS A 135 0.66 7.36 -9.52
CA HIS A 135 0.68 6.57 -10.73
C HIS A 135 0.78 5.10 -10.36
N ARG A 136 0.14 4.25 -11.17
CA ARG A 136 0.36 2.81 -11.17
C ARG A 136 1.40 2.45 -12.24
N LEU A 137 2.37 1.63 -11.86
CA LEU A 137 3.30 1.03 -12.80
C LEU A 137 2.73 -0.27 -13.38
N VAL A 138 2.83 -0.44 -14.69
CA VAL A 138 2.67 -1.75 -15.33
C VAL A 138 4.06 -2.34 -15.48
N VAL A 139 4.30 -3.51 -14.88
CA VAL A 139 5.65 -4.07 -14.74
C VAL A 139 5.72 -5.53 -15.16
N ARG A 140 6.92 -5.97 -15.58
CA ARG A 140 7.30 -7.38 -15.53
C ARG A 140 8.27 -7.58 -14.38
N LEU A 141 8.08 -8.66 -13.61
CA LEU A 141 8.93 -8.98 -12.48
C LEU A 141 9.77 -10.22 -12.81
N VAL A 142 11.07 -10.11 -12.54
CA VAL A 142 12.05 -11.18 -12.72
C VAL A 142 12.69 -11.47 -11.38
N ASP A 143 12.61 -12.71 -10.91
CA ASP A 143 13.36 -13.18 -9.77
C ASP A 143 14.77 -13.56 -10.24
N THR A 144 15.77 -12.83 -9.77
CA THR A 144 17.19 -13.03 -10.10
C THR A 144 17.98 -13.53 -8.88
N SER A 145 17.31 -14.15 -7.91
CA SER A 145 17.93 -14.66 -6.67
C SER A 145 18.68 -15.98 -6.85
N THR A 146 18.50 -16.64 -7.99
CA THR A 146 19.17 -17.91 -8.35
C THR A 146 20.07 -17.75 -9.58
N ASP A 147 20.75 -18.81 -10.00
CA ASP A 147 21.58 -18.84 -11.21
C ASP A 147 20.77 -18.70 -12.51
N ARG A 148 19.45 -18.87 -12.43
CA ARG A 148 18.52 -18.71 -13.54
C ARG A 148 17.49 -17.65 -13.19
N ASP A 149 17.32 -16.70 -14.10
CA ASP A 149 16.25 -15.72 -14.02
C ASP A 149 14.89 -16.42 -14.17
N VAL A 150 13.99 -16.19 -13.22
CA VAL A 150 12.62 -16.70 -13.27
C VAL A 150 11.66 -15.55 -13.57
N GLN A 151 11.00 -15.61 -14.74
CA GLN A 151 9.95 -14.67 -15.11
C GLN A 151 8.68 -14.98 -14.30
N LEU A 152 8.18 -14.00 -13.56
CA LEU A 152 7.05 -14.24 -12.64
C LEU A 152 5.76 -14.58 -13.39
N ASP A 153 5.50 -13.93 -14.53
CA ASP A 153 4.34 -14.21 -15.37
C ASP A 153 4.33 -15.66 -15.89
N GLU A 154 5.48 -16.17 -16.35
CA GLU A 154 5.64 -17.58 -16.74
C GLU A 154 5.40 -18.54 -15.57
N LEU A 155 5.94 -18.22 -14.39
CA LEU A 155 5.74 -19.02 -13.18
C LEU A 155 4.27 -19.07 -12.76
N LEU A 156 3.54 -17.95 -12.86
CA LEU A 156 2.10 -17.91 -12.56
C LEU A 156 1.29 -18.78 -13.52
N VAL A 157 1.66 -18.80 -14.80
CA VAL A 157 1.02 -19.65 -15.82
C VAL A 157 1.32 -21.12 -15.55
N GLN A 158 2.57 -21.46 -15.27
CA GLN A 158 2.99 -22.84 -14.96
C GLN A 158 2.23 -23.40 -13.75
N ARG A 159 1.95 -22.55 -12.75
CA ARG A 159 1.20 -22.92 -11.54
C ARG A 159 -0.32 -22.83 -11.72
N ASN A 160 -0.80 -22.55 -12.93
CA ASN A 160 -2.23 -22.37 -13.24
C ASN A 160 -2.92 -21.30 -12.35
N ILE A 161 -2.16 -20.27 -11.95
CA ILE A 161 -2.67 -19.12 -11.19
C ILE A 161 -3.20 -18.06 -12.16
N ALA A 162 -2.52 -17.89 -13.29
CA ALA A 162 -2.85 -16.88 -14.29
C ALA A 162 -2.70 -17.39 -15.72
N ARG A 163 -3.21 -16.62 -16.68
CA ARG A 163 -2.95 -16.80 -18.12
C ARG A 163 -2.34 -15.53 -18.71
N ILE A 164 -1.57 -15.71 -19.78
CA ILE A 164 -1.05 -14.57 -20.57
C ILE A 164 -2.13 -14.09 -21.54
N VAL A 165 -2.30 -12.78 -21.63
CA VAL A 165 -3.13 -12.12 -22.63
C VAL A 165 -2.27 -11.36 -23.63
N GLN A 166 -2.66 -11.41 -24.90
CA GLN A 166 -2.06 -10.55 -25.92
C GLN A 166 -2.62 -9.13 -25.76
N SER A 167 -1.76 -8.14 -26.02
CA SER A 167 -2.09 -6.71 -26.02
C SER A 167 -3.01 -6.33 -27.17
#